data_AF-A0A918WSB4-F1
#
_entry.id   AF-A0A918WSB4-F1
#
_cell.length_a   1.000
_cell.length_b   1.000
_cell.length_c   1.000
_cell.angle_alpha   90.00
_cell.angle_beta   90.00
_cell.angle_gamma   90.00
#
_symmetry.space_group_name_H-M   'P 1'
#
loop_
_entity.id
_entity.type
_entity.pdbx_description
1 polymer ?
#
loop_
_entity_poly.entity_id
_entity_poly.type
_entity_poly.pdbx_seq_one_letter_code
_entity_poly.pdbx_strand_id
1 'polypeptide(L)' 'MNDGGDRLPWLVVRQDDNGNRYRVGAYATRAEAEQKADQLDAHGHKQLYLIEQAAAKQQ' A
#
# COMPACT_ATOMS: atom_id res chain seq x y z
N MET A 1 20.95 -10.78 7.04
CA MET A 1 19.94 -9.96 7.72
C MET A 1 18.64 -10.76 7.72
N ASN A 2 18.01 -10.96 8.86
CA ASN A 2 16.78 -11.75 8.97
C ASN A 2 15.61 -10.98 8.36
N ASP A 3 15.18 -11.30 7.13
CA ASP A 3 13.90 -10.85 6.56
C ASP A 3 12.69 -11.57 7.19
N GLY A 4 12.79 -11.85 8.50
CA GLY A 4 11.70 -12.36 9.35
C GLY A 4 10.90 -11.24 10.01
N GLY A 5 10.80 -10.06 9.38
CA GLY A 5 10.00 -8.95 9.88
C GLY A 5 8.67 -8.92 9.15
N ASP A 6 7.64 -9.50 9.75
CA ASP A 6 6.21 -9.44 9.40
C ASP A 6 5.91 -9.35 7.90
N ARG A 7 5.39 -10.44 7.34
CA ARG A 7 4.82 -10.44 5.99
C ARG A 7 3.54 -9.61 6.00
N LEU A 8 3.69 -8.29 6.07
CA LEU A 8 2.64 -7.27 6.02
C LEU A 8 1.95 -7.44 4.67
N PRO A 9 0.83 -8.18 4.64
CA PRO A 9 0.29 -8.67 3.39
C PRO A 9 -0.48 -7.57 2.67
N TRP A 10 -0.64 -6.39 3.27
CA TRP A 10 -1.40 -5.28 2.71
C TRP A 10 -0.46 -4.13 2.38
N LEU A 11 -0.44 -3.73 1.12
CA LEU A 11 0.39 -2.65 0.61
C LEU A 11 -0.50 -1.50 0.17
N VAL A 12 -0.10 -0.28 0.51
CA VAL A 12 -0.72 0.92 -0.06
C VAL A 12 0.18 1.38 -1.20
N VAL A 13 -0.39 1.46 -2.39
CA VAL A 13 0.29 1.87 -3.61
C VAL A 13 -0.37 3.12 -4.14
N ARG A 14 0.41 4.19 -4.31
CA ARG A 14 -0.03 5.41 -4.98
C ARG A 14 0.18 5.27 -6.48
N GLN A 15 -0.86 5.52 -7.26
CA GLN A 15 -0.79 5.70 -8.69
C GLN A 15 -1.04 7.17 -9.05
N ASP A 16 -0.07 7.76 -9.74
CA ASP A 16 -0.19 9.13 -10.26
C ASP A 16 -0.86 9.11 -11.65
N ASP A 17 -1.32 10.27 -12.14
CA ASP A 17 -1.94 10.42 -13.48
C ASP A 17 -1.01 9.95 -14.62
N ASN A 18 0.31 10.00 -14.39
CA ASN A 18 1.33 9.54 -15.31
C ASN A 18 1.48 8.00 -15.36
N GLY A 19 0.65 7.26 -14.62
CA GLY A 19 0.68 5.80 -14.51
C GLY A 19 1.77 5.25 -13.59
N ASN A 20 2.61 6.11 -13.01
CA ASN A 20 3.66 5.70 -12.08
C ASN A 20 3.05 5.13 -10.80
N ARG A 21 3.61 4.02 -10.30
CA ARG A 21 3.14 3.33 -9.10
C ARG A 21 4.23 3.30 -8.04
N TYR A 22 3.93 3.82 -6.86
CA TYR A 22 4.85 3.88 -5.74
C TYR A 22 4.24 3.25 -4.49
N ARG A 23 4.95 2.31 -3.87
CA ARG A 23 4.56 1.74 -2.57
C ARG A 23 4.78 2.78 -1.48
N VAL A 24 3.69 3.20 -0.85
CA VAL A 24 3.68 4.19 0.23
C VAL A 24 3.90 3.53 1.59
N GLY A 25 3.41 2.30 1.76
CA GLY A 25 3.49 1.60 3.03
C GLY A 25 3.14 0.12 2.96
N ALA A 26 3.32 -0.56 4.07
CA ALA A 26 3.01 -1.96 4.29
C ALA A 26 2.31 -2.10 5.64
N TYR A 27 1.28 -2.92 5.71
CA TYR A 27 0.39 -3.04 6.86
C TYR A 27 0.05 -4.50 7.14
N ALA A 28 -0.20 -4.78 8.42
CA ALA A 28 -0.54 -6.11 8.89
C ALA A 28 -1.99 -6.44 8.53
N THR A 29 -2.86 -5.42 8.55
CA THR A 29 -4.28 -5.54 8.25
C THR A 29 -4.71 -4.67 7.08
N ARG A 30 -5.80 -5.09 6.41
CA ARG A 30 -6.41 -4.31 5.33
C ARG A 30 -6.93 -2.97 5.84
N ALA A 31 -7.55 -2.96 7.02
CA ALA A 31 -8.16 -1.78 7.62
C ALA A 31 -7.13 -0.67 7.88
N GLU A 32 -5.93 -1.01 8.35
CA GLU A 32 -4.83 -0.04 8.51
C GLU A 32 -4.38 0.53 7.17
N ALA A 33 -4.29 -0.32 6.14
CA ALA A 33 -3.93 0.11 4.80
C ALA A 33 -5.00 1.03 4.20
N GLU A 34 -6.29 0.70 4.37
CA GLU A 34 -7.43 1.49 3.91
C GLU A 34 -7.51 2.84 4.62
N GLN A 35 -7.36 2.88 5.95
CA GLN A 35 -7.31 4.14 6.69
C GLN A 35 -6.19 5.03 6.18
N LYS A 36 -5.01 4.46 5.87
CA LYS A 36 -3.91 5.25 5.33
C LYS A 36 -4.23 5.77 3.94
N ALA A 37 -4.78 4.95 3.06
CA ALA A 37 -5.19 5.36 1.72
C ALA A 37 -6.20 6.52 1.78
N ASP A 38 -7.22 6.42 2.63
CA ASP A 38 -8.24 7.45 2.85
C ASP A 38 -7.65 8.78 3.37
N GLN A 39 -6.75 8.70 4.37
CA GLN A 39 -6.03 9.87 4.86
C GLN A 39 -5.19 10.56 3.78
N LEU A 40 -4.61 9.78 2.87
CA LEU A 40 -3.77 10.31 1.80
C LEU A 40 -4.61 10.90 0.66
N ASP A 41 -5.76 10.31 0.35
CA ASP A 41 -6.72 10.81 -0.65
C ASP A 41 -7.31 12.18 -0.25
N ALA A 42 -7.58 12.38 1.05
CA ALA A 42 -8.14 13.62 1.58
C ALA A 42 -7.28 14.89 1.35
N HIS A 43 -6.01 14.75 0.95
CA HIS A 43 -5.07 15.87 0.78
C HIS A 43 -5.10 16.54 -0.61
N GLY A 44 -6.07 16.21 -1.49
CA GLY A 44 -6.47 17.13 -2.58
C GLY A 44 -5.64 17.07 -3.86
N HIS A 45 -5.05 15.93 -4.19
CA HIS A 45 -4.42 15.70 -5.49
C HIS A 45 -5.08 14.52 -6.23
N LYS A 46 -5.10 14.56 -7.58
CA LYS A 46 -5.57 13.46 -8.45
C LYS A 46 -4.62 12.24 -8.37
N GLN A 47 -4.52 11.64 -7.19
CA GLN A 47 -3.67 10.49 -6.92
C GLN A 47 -4.58 9.36 -6.49
N LEU A 48 -4.45 8.21 -7.13
CA LEU A 48 -5.23 7.04 -6.81
C LEU A 48 -4.44 6.21 -5.80
N TYR A 49 -5.02 5.94 -4.63
CA TYR A 49 -4.43 5.05 -3.64
C TYR A 49 -5.08 3.67 -3.73
N LEU A 50 -4.29 2.68 -4.12
CA LEU A 50 -4.71 1.28 -4.31
C LEU A 50 -4.19 0.44 -3.15
N ILE A 51 -5.04 -0.47 -2.67
CA ILE A 51 -4.66 -1.48 -1.68
C ILE A 51 -4.32 -2.76 -2.43
N GLU A 52 -3.05 -3.16 -2.40
CA GLU A 52 -2.61 -4.43 -2.99
C GLU A 52 -2.31 -5.44 -1.89
N GLN A 53 -2.86 -6.64 -2.03
CA GLN A 53 -2.42 -7.74 -1.18
C GLN A 53 -1.12 -8.30 -1.74
N ALA A 54 -0.02 -8.21 -0.99
CA ALA A 54 1.20 -8.94 -1.25
C ALA A 54 0.92 -10.43 -1.01
N ALA A 55 0.20 -11.05 -1.95
CA ALA A 55 -0.07 -12.45 -1.96
C ALA A 55 1.26 -13.16 -1.73
N ALA A 56 1.23 -14.12 -0.82
CA ALA A 56 2.34 -14.94 -0.51
C ALA A 56 2.76 -15.78 -1.73
N LYS A 57 3.41 -15.20 -2.74
CA LYS A 57 4.25 -15.96 -3.66
C LYS A 57 5.47 -16.38 -2.85
N GLN A 58 5.27 -17.47 -2.12
CA GLN A 58 6.35 -18.32 -1.64
C GLN A 58 7.14 -18.72 -2.89
N GLN A 59 8.41 -18.34 -2.93
CA GLN A 59 9.40 -18.97 -3.81
C GLN A 59 9.92 -20.22 -3.10
#